data_AF-A4AB26-F1
#
_entry.id   AF-A4AB26-F1
#
_cell.length_a   1.000
_cell.length_b   1.000
_cell.length_c   1.000
_cell.angle_alpha   90.00
_cell.angle_beta   90.00
_cell.angle_gamma   90.00
#
_symmetry.space_group_name_H-M   'P 1'
#
loop_
_entity.id
_entity.type
_entity.pdbx_description
1 polymer ?
#
loop_
_entity_poly.entity_id
_entity_poly.type
_entity_poly.pdbx_seq_one_letter_code
_entity_poly.pdbx_strand_id
1 'polypeptide(L)'
;MRDKFTDLRKRKVEQRKIDEQQEREEELKRNVDAFRQKSSESAAQEVLQLGENLSREAIENIVAKAISDNSPDLGLKSLIDTQKKKILISQTRADKPFADIIYQMLLMNGAPAEDIIYTNCDDQRSRVPDGFHLYDYLRAFFVDSISTQKILVIFITSENTKRSWGAITEVGAAWITQVDHKIFNIHPFRPEHPLDNNAVWQTTNREEPTRGELWVTPLDADILCEKIEAVCGEIGYGKASRADNHAHLQTLVSVRES
;
A
#
# COMPACT_ATOMS: atom_id res chain seq x y z
N MET A 1 -12.63 32.17 45.98
CA MET A 1 -12.89 30.71 46.12
C MET A 1 -12.87 29.97 44.78
N ARG A 2 -13.24 30.61 43.65
CA ARG A 2 -13.13 30.04 42.29
C ARG A 2 -11.68 29.75 41.84
N ASP A 3 -10.73 30.63 42.16
CA ASP A 3 -9.34 30.48 41.69
C ASP A 3 -8.61 29.23 42.25
N LYS A 4 -8.88 28.88 43.52
CA LYS A 4 -8.32 27.66 44.14
C LYS A 4 -8.84 26.37 43.49
N PHE A 5 -10.09 26.36 43.01
CA PHE A 5 -10.70 25.19 42.36
C PHE A 5 -10.16 24.97 40.94
N THR A 6 -9.87 26.05 40.20
CA THR A 6 -9.25 25.97 38.87
C THR A 6 -7.79 25.52 38.94
N ASP A 7 -7.02 25.94 39.94
CA ASP A 7 -5.64 25.50 40.15
C ASP A 7 -5.56 24.02 40.55
N LEU A 8 -6.46 23.55 41.43
CA LEU A 8 -6.56 22.14 41.80
C LEU A 8 -6.89 21.24 40.60
N ARG A 9 -7.72 21.72 39.66
CA ARG A 9 -8.09 20.98 38.45
C ARG A 9 -6.94 20.93 37.44
N LYS A 10 -6.21 22.03 37.24
CA LYS A 10 -5.01 22.07 36.40
C LYS A 10 -3.92 21.13 36.93
N ARG A 11 -3.64 21.18 38.24
CA ARG A 11 -2.67 20.28 38.88
C ARG A 11 -3.05 18.80 38.76
N LYS A 12 -4.34 18.44 38.86
CA LYS A 12 -4.80 17.05 38.64
C LYS A 12 -4.63 16.57 37.20
N VAL A 13 -4.83 17.45 36.22
CA VAL A 13 -4.63 17.12 34.80
C VAL A 13 -3.14 16.96 34.49
N GLU A 14 -2.30 17.82 35.06
CA GLU A 14 -0.85 17.77 34.91
C GLU A 14 -0.24 16.55 35.59
N GLN A 15 -0.72 16.21 36.79
CA GLN A 15 -0.33 14.97 37.49
C GLN A 15 -0.71 13.72 36.68
N ARG A 16 -1.94 13.64 36.15
CA ARG A 16 -2.34 12.53 35.28
C ARG A 16 -1.45 12.37 34.05
N LYS A 17 -1.04 13.48 33.42
CA LYS A 17 -0.13 13.42 32.27
C LYS A 17 1.25 12.88 32.65
N ILE A 18 1.75 13.21 33.84
CA ILE A 18 3.02 12.70 34.36
C ILE A 18 2.91 11.21 34.68
N ASP A 19 1.84 10.80 35.34
CA ASP A 19 1.59 9.40 35.69
C ASP A 19 1.44 8.53 34.41
N GLU A 20 0.68 9.01 33.42
CA GLU A 20 0.55 8.35 32.10
C GLU A 20 1.89 8.30 31.34
N GLN A 21 2.76 9.29 31.51
CA GLN A 21 4.07 9.31 30.88
C GLN A 21 5.02 8.31 31.54
N GLN A 22 4.97 8.17 32.87
CA GLN A 22 5.75 7.18 33.61
C GLN A 22 5.32 5.75 33.28
N GLU A 23 4.02 5.47 33.22
CA GLU A 23 3.50 4.16 32.84
C GLU A 23 3.96 3.75 31.43
N ARG A 24 3.93 4.68 30.46
CA ARG A 24 4.43 4.45 29.10
C ARG A 24 5.94 4.22 29.06
N GLU A 25 6.71 4.91 29.89
CA GLU A 25 8.17 4.72 29.95
C GLU A 25 8.54 3.36 30.55
N GLU A 26 7.79 2.90 31.56
CA GLU A 26 7.96 1.57 32.16
C GLU A 26 7.53 0.44 31.22
N GLU A 27 6.46 0.64 30.44
CA GLU A 27 6.06 -0.26 29.37
C GLU A 27 7.13 -0.33 28.27
N LEU A 28 7.63 0.83 27.83
CA LEU A 28 8.70 0.91 26.83
C LEU A 28 9.99 0.22 27.31
N LYS A 29 10.40 0.41 28.56
CA LYS A 29 11.57 -0.28 29.14
C LYS A 29 11.40 -1.80 29.12
N ARG A 30 10.25 -2.32 29.56
CA ARG A 30 9.95 -3.75 29.53
C ARG A 30 10.00 -4.33 28.11
N ASN A 31 9.45 -3.59 27.16
CA ASN A 31 9.43 -3.95 25.75
C ASN A 31 10.83 -3.96 25.12
N VAL A 32 11.67 -2.98 25.45
CA VAL A 32 13.09 -2.92 25.02
C VAL A 32 13.89 -4.08 25.60
N ASP A 33 13.69 -4.40 26.88
CA ASP A 33 14.42 -5.47 27.55
C ASP A 33 14.02 -6.85 27.01
N ALA A 34 12.72 -7.08 26.81
CA ALA A 34 12.20 -8.30 26.20
C ALA A 34 12.72 -8.49 24.76
N PHE A 35 12.73 -7.41 23.97
CA PHE A 35 13.31 -7.41 22.63
C PHE A 35 14.79 -7.80 22.63
N ARG A 36 15.61 -7.13 23.46
CA ARG A 36 17.05 -7.40 23.54
C ARG A 36 17.33 -8.84 23.89
N GLN A 37 16.59 -9.40 24.85
CA GLN A 37 16.76 -10.76 25.29
C GLN A 37 16.40 -11.75 24.17
N LYS A 38 15.20 -11.63 23.58
CA LYS A 38 14.77 -12.56 22.52
C LYS A 38 15.60 -12.45 21.25
N SER A 39 15.96 -11.24 20.81
CA SER A 39 16.83 -11.06 19.64
C SER A 39 18.19 -11.70 19.84
N SER A 40 18.77 -11.55 21.04
CA SER A 40 20.07 -12.18 21.35
C SER A 40 19.97 -13.70 21.42
N GLU A 41 18.89 -14.24 21.99
CA GLU A 41 18.68 -15.69 22.10
C GLU A 41 18.39 -16.34 20.73
N SER A 42 17.54 -15.72 19.90
CA SER A 42 17.24 -16.20 18.55
C SER A 42 18.47 -16.16 17.64
N ALA A 43 19.24 -15.06 17.67
CA ALA A 43 20.47 -14.96 16.88
C ALA A 43 21.51 -16.01 17.31
N ALA A 44 21.67 -16.23 18.62
CA ALA A 44 22.60 -17.25 19.12
C ALA A 44 22.17 -18.67 18.73
N GLN A 45 20.87 -18.99 18.76
CA GLN A 45 20.35 -20.29 18.32
C GLN A 45 20.57 -20.54 16.82
N GLU A 46 20.32 -19.55 15.97
CA GLU A 46 20.52 -19.70 14.52
C GLU A 46 22.01 -19.81 14.16
N VAL A 47 22.90 -19.07 14.84
CA VAL A 47 24.36 -19.21 14.69
C VAL A 47 24.84 -20.62 15.08
N LEU A 48 24.28 -21.20 16.14
CA LEU A 48 24.61 -22.56 16.57
C LEU A 48 24.13 -23.65 15.60
N GLN A 49 23.07 -23.40 14.84
CA GLN A 49 22.51 -24.36 13.87
C GLN A 49 23.30 -24.46 12.56
N LEU A 50 24.08 -23.43 12.20
CA LEU A 50 24.82 -23.37 10.93
C LEU A 50 26.23 -24.00 10.97
N GLY A 51 26.77 -24.30 12.16
CA GLY A 51 28.10 -24.92 12.30
C GLY A 51 29.26 -24.02 11.80
N GLU A 52 30.45 -24.60 11.55
CA GLU A 52 31.72 -23.88 11.34
C GLU A 52 31.83 -23.06 10.02
N ASN A 53 30.83 -23.07 9.13
CA ASN A 53 30.84 -22.31 7.87
C ASN A 53 30.08 -20.98 7.96
N LEU A 54 30.46 -20.14 8.92
CA LEU A 54 29.85 -18.81 9.11
C LEU A 54 30.60 -17.76 8.29
N SER A 55 30.02 -17.34 7.16
CA SER A 55 30.43 -16.11 6.48
C SER A 55 29.93 -14.89 7.27
N ARG A 56 30.64 -13.76 7.17
CA ARG A 56 30.21 -12.49 7.78
C ARG A 56 28.78 -12.10 7.34
N GLU A 57 28.45 -12.32 6.09
CA GLU A 57 27.14 -12.05 5.50
C GLU A 57 26.04 -12.94 6.09
N ALA A 58 26.33 -14.21 6.37
CA ALA A 58 25.40 -15.11 7.05
C ALA A 58 25.11 -14.64 8.48
N ILE A 59 26.13 -14.17 9.21
CA ILE A 59 25.97 -13.63 10.57
C ILE A 59 25.14 -12.33 10.55
N GLU A 60 25.43 -11.42 9.62
CA GLU A 60 24.67 -10.17 9.48
C GLU A 60 23.19 -10.42 9.16
N ASN A 61 22.89 -11.39 8.30
CA ASN A 61 21.52 -11.79 7.99
C ASN A 61 20.79 -12.43 9.18
N ILE A 62 21.45 -13.26 9.99
CA ILE A 62 20.86 -13.85 11.21
C ILE A 62 20.53 -12.76 12.23
N VAL A 63 21.46 -11.81 12.43
CA VAL A 63 21.24 -10.69 13.35
C VAL A 63 20.10 -9.80 12.86
N ALA A 64 20.06 -9.48 11.57
CA ALA A 64 18.97 -8.71 10.96
C ALA A 64 17.62 -9.42 11.11
N LYS A 65 17.59 -10.74 10.91
CA LYS A 65 16.38 -11.56 11.07
C LYS A 65 15.91 -11.63 12.53
N ALA A 66 16.82 -11.85 13.48
CA ALA A 66 16.48 -11.87 14.91
C ALA A 66 16.03 -10.50 15.45
N ILE A 67 16.54 -9.41 14.90
CA ILE A 67 16.05 -8.04 15.16
C ILE A 67 14.66 -7.86 14.53
N SER A 68 14.47 -8.35 13.30
CA SER A 68 13.19 -8.30 12.57
C SER A 68 12.07 -9.06 13.31
N ASP A 69 12.32 -10.31 13.69
CA ASP A 69 11.32 -11.20 14.28
C ASP A 69 10.85 -10.75 15.66
N ASN A 70 11.72 -10.05 16.40
CA ASN A 70 11.41 -9.55 17.73
C ASN A 70 10.94 -8.08 17.73
N SER A 71 11.05 -7.37 16.60
CA SER A 71 10.58 -5.98 16.46
C SER A 71 9.12 -5.69 16.89
N PRO A 72 8.16 -6.66 16.88
CA PRO A 72 6.82 -6.45 17.42
C PRO A 72 6.82 -6.11 18.92
N ASP A 73 7.74 -6.67 19.70
CA ASP A 73 7.82 -6.45 21.15
C ASP A 73 8.18 -5.00 21.50
N LEU A 74 8.79 -4.25 20.58
CA LEU A 74 9.15 -2.84 20.73
C LEU A 74 8.02 -1.86 20.33
N GLY A 75 6.89 -2.35 19.82
CA GLY A 75 5.83 -1.48 19.26
C GLY A 75 6.20 -0.81 17.92
N LEU A 76 7.39 -1.10 17.37
CA LEU A 76 7.91 -0.55 16.12
C LEU A 76 7.06 -0.94 14.91
N LYS A 77 6.40 -2.11 14.95
CA LYS A 77 5.53 -2.59 13.88
C LYS A 77 4.37 -1.62 13.60
N SER A 78 3.77 -1.04 14.63
CA SER A 78 2.66 -0.08 14.48
C SER A 78 3.10 1.24 13.82
N LEU A 79 4.30 1.73 14.14
CA LEU A 79 4.87 2.95 13.56
C LEU A 79 5.28 2.74 12.10
N ILE A 80 5.85 1.57 11.78
CA ILE A 80 6.21 1.15 10.42
C ILE A 80 4.95 0.96 9.57
N ASP A 81 3.91 0.30 10.12
CA ASP A 81 2.61 0.09 9.45
C ASP A 81 1.87 1.41 9.18
N THR A 82 1.94 2.38 10.11
CA THR A 82 1.29 3.70 9.94
C THR A 82 1.96 4.55 8.85
N GLN A 83 3.23 4.29 8.53
CA GLN A 83 3.98 4.97 7.46
C GLN A 83 3.95 4.20 6.13
N LYS A 84 3.27 3.04 6.07
CA LYS A 84 3.35 2.15 4.93
C LYS A 84 2.30 2.51 3.87
N LYS A 85 2.76 2.55 2.62
CA LYS A 85 1.93 2.59 1.43
C LYS A 85 0.98 1.39 1.40
N LYS A 86 -0.31 1.60 1.07
CA LYS A 86 -1.37 0.59 1.09
C LYS A 86 -1.92 0.24 -0.29
N ILE A 87 -1.74 1.11 -1.28
CA ILE A 87 -2.19 0.89 -2.66
C ILE A 87 -1.02 1.04 -3.61
N LEU A 88 -0.87 0.13 -4.57
CA LEU A 88 -0.02 0.30 -5.74
C LEU A 88 -0.87 0.40 -7.00
N ILE A 89 -0.73 1.49 -7.75
CA ILE A 89 -1.22 1.55 -9.13
C ILE A 89 -0.08 1.03 -10.01
N SER A 90 -0.36 -0.05 -10.75
CA SER A 90 0.56 -0.71 -11.67
C SER A 90 0.10 -0.44 -13.10
N GLN A 91 0.86 0.37 -13.82
CA GLN A 91 0.52 0.86 -15.15
C GLN A 91 1.74 0.99 -16.05
N THR A 92 1.51 1.07 -17.35
CA THR A 92 2.52 1.56 -18.29
C THR A 92 2.52 3.08 -18.33
N ARG A 93 3.63 3.69 -18.75
CA ARG A 93 3.70 5.15 -18.92
C ARG A 93 2.65 5.68 -19.91
N ALA A 94 2.33 4.91 -20.94
CA ALA A 94 1.35 5.27 -21.96
C ALA A 94 -0.10 5.23 -21.43
N ASP A 95 -0.34 4.48 -20.35
CA ASP A 95 -1.66 4.38 -19.71
C ASP A 95 -1.84 5.36 -18.54
N LYS A 96 -0.92 6.32 -18.38
CA LYS A 96 -1.01 7.39 -17.38
C LYS A 96 -2.39 8.06 -17.34
N PRO A 97 -3.03 8.43 -18.48
CA PRO A 97 -4.33 9.10 -18.42
C PRO A 97 -5.40 8.29 -17.70
N PHE A 98 -5.40 6.96 -17.85
CA PHE A 98 -6.35 6.11 -17.14
C PHE A 98 -5.96 5.93 -15.68
N ALA A 99 -4.66 5.81 -15.40
CA ALA A 99 -4.14 5.77 -14.04
C ALA A 99 -4.46 7.03 -13.24
N ASP A 100 -4.43 8.19 -13.88
CA ASP A 100 -4.82 9.47 -13.28
C ASP A 100 -6.31 9.45 -12.89
N ILE A 101 -7.20 8.93 -13.74
CA ILE A 101 -8.63 8.79 -13.41
C ILE A 101 -8.81 7.93 -12.15
N ILE A 102 -8.18 6.75 -12.10
CA ILE A 102 -8.25 5.86 -10.94
C ILE A 102 -7.68 6.54 -9.69
N TYR A 103 -6.55 7.23 -9.82
CA TYR A 103 -5.92 7.96 -8.73
C TYR A 103 -6.82 9.05 -8.17
N GLN A 104 -7.44 9.89 -9.02
CA GLN A 104 -8.37 10.93 -8.58
C GLN A 104 -9.59 10.34 -7.89
N MET A 105 -10.14 9.23 -8.40
CA MET A 105 -11.26 8.53 -7.77
C MET A 105 -10.89 7.98 -6.39
N LEU A 106 -9.68 7.46 -6.19
CA LEU A 106 -9.20 7.02 -4.87
C LEU A 106 -9.08 8.20 -3.89
N LEU A 107 -8.49 9.32 -4.32
CA LEU A 107 -8.37 10.52 -3.49
C LEU A 107 -9.74 11.07 -3.07
N MET A 108 -10.69 11.09 -4.01
CA MET A 108 -12.07 11.53 -3.76
C MET A 108 -12.78 10.66 -2.72
N ASN A 109 -12.48 9.36 -2.69
CA ASN A 109 -12.99 8.44 -1.67
C ASN A 109 -12.15 8.46 -0.37
N GLY A 110 -11.21 9.39 -0.22
CA GLY A 110 -10.48 9.61 1.02
C GLY A 110 -9.25 8.73 1.20
N ALA A 111 -8.75 8.09 0.15
CA ALA A 111 -7.43 7.48 0.18
C ALA A 111 -6.36 8.61 0.21
N PRO A 112 -5.45 8.63 1.21
CA PRO A 112 -4.38 9.63 1.24
C PRO A 112 -3.39 9.42 0.08
N ALA A 113 -2.89 10.51 -0.49
CA ALA A 113 -1.84 10.44 -1.52
C ALA A 113 -0.57 9.75 -0.99
N GLU A 114 -0.30 9.94 0.31
CA GLU A 114 0.79 9.35 1.07
C GLU A 114 0.66 7.83 1.20
N ASP A 115 -0.52 7.25 0.99
CA ASP A 115 -0.74 5.80 1.07
C ASP A 115 -0.73 5.12 -0.31
N ILE A 116 -0.66 5.89 -1.40
CA ILE A 116 -0.68 5.38 -2.77
C ILE A 116 0.74 5.43 -3.35
N ILE A 117 1.16 4.35 -4.02
CA ILE A 117 2.31 4.31 -4.92
C ILE A 117 1.80 4.42 -6.34
N TYR A 118 2.20 5.49 -7.02
CA TYR A 118 1.89 5.77 -8.41
C TYR A 118 3.12 6.45 -9.06
N THR A 119 3.92 5.64 -9.76
CA THR A 119 5.33 5.95 -10.10
C THR A 119 5.53 7.14 -11.03
N ASN A 120 4.58 7.39 -11.93
CA ASN A 120 4.58 8.54 -12.82
C ASN A 120 3.49 9.56 -12.47
N CYS A 121 3.03 9.59 -11.21
CA CYS A 121 2.13 10.62 -10.70
C CYS A 121 2.78 12.00 -10.76
N ASP A 122 1.97 13.04 -11.01
CA ASP A 122 2.43 14.42 -10.92
C ASP A 122 2.62 14.85 -9.44
N ASP A 123 1.85 14.25 -8.52
CA ASP A 123 2.03 14.42 -7.07
C ASP A 123 3.25 13.63 -6.59
N GLN A 124 4.23 14.35 -6.04
CA GLN A 124 5.46 13.75 -5.50
C GLN A 124 5.17 12.81 -4.32
N ARG A 125 4.10 13.05 -3.53
CA ARG A 125 3.77 12.25 -2.34
C ARG A 125 3.42 10.81 -2.69
N SER A 126 2.91 10.58 -3.89
CA SER A 126 2.56 9.24 -4.39
C SER A 126 3.68 8.61 -5.23
N ARG A 127 4.77 9.32 -5.52
CA ARG A 127 5.91 8.78 -6.25
C ARG A 127 6.87 8.04 -5.32
N VAL A 128 7.69 7.19 -5.93
CA VAL A 128 8.87 6.63 -5.26
C VAL A 128 9.85 7.79 -4.97
N PRO A 129 10.43 7.88 -3.76
CA PRO A 129 11.41 8.91 -3.42
C PRO A 129 12.61 8.92 -4.38
N ASP A 130 13.16 10.11 -4.61
CA ASP A 130 14.35 10.26 -5.44
C ASP A 130 15.55 9.52 -4.82
N GLY A 131 16.41 8.95 -5.67
CA GLY A 131 17.54 8.11 -5.26
C GLY A 131 17.21 6.62 -5.02
N PHE A 132 15.94 6.21 -5.11
CA PHE A 132 15.56 4.79 -5.05
C PHE A 132 15.23 4.24 -6.44
N HIS A 133 15.79 3.08 -6.78
CA HIS A 133 15.34 2.32 -7.94
C HIS A 133 13.95 1.72 -7.67
N LEU A 134 13.04 1.84 -8.63
CA LEU A 134 11.64 1.39 -8.49
C LEU A 134 11.54 -0.05 -7.99
N TYR A 135 12.27 -0.98 -8.60
CA TYR A 135 12.21 -2.39 -8.22
C TYR A 135 12.77 -2.65 -6.82
N ASP A 136 13.80 -1.93 -6.40
CA ASP A 136 14.36 -2.08 -5.05
C ASP A 136 13.44 -1.48 -4.00
N TYR A 137 12.77 -0.37 -4.32
CA TYR A 137 11.73 0.21 -3.47
C TYR A 137 10.53 -0.73 -3.34
N LEU A 138 10.03 -1.28 -4.46
CA LEU A 138 8.97 -2.28 -4.44
C LEU A 138 9.40 -3.56 -3.72
N ARG A 139 10.66 -4.00 -3.84
CA ARG A 139 11.14 -5.16 -3.06
C ARG A 139 11.16 -4.85 -1.56
N ALA A 140 11.73 -3.71 -1.16
CA ALA A 140 11.83 -3.31 0.24
C ALA A 140 10.46 -3.13 0.91
N PHE A 141 9.48 -2.56 0.21
CA PHE A 141 8.14 -2.33 0.78
C PHE A 141 7.24 -3.57 0.77
N PHE A 142 7.43 -4.49 -0.17
CA PHE A 142 6.49 -5.59 -0.42
C PHE A 142 7.03 -6.97 -0.05
N VAL A 143 8.36 -7.17 -0.07
CA VAL A 143 9.02 -8.45 0.23
C VAL A 143 9.70 -8.40 1.58
N ASP A 144 10.52 -7.37 1.81
CA ASP A 144 11.36 -7.28 3.01
C ASP A 144 10.64 -6.61 4.20
N SER A 145 9.38 -6.22 4.01
CA SER A 145 8.57 -5.57 5.03
C SER A 145 7.98 -6.59 6.01
N ILE A 146 8.30 -6.42 7.29
CA ILE A 146 7.81 -7.19 8.45
C ILE A 146 6.29 -6.99 8.69
N SER A 147 5.69 -6.05 7.97
CA SER A 147 4.28 -5.67 8.08
C SER A 147 3.35 -6.80 7.66
N THR A 148 2.33 -7.05 8.48
CA THR A 148 1.21 -7.94 8.15
C THR A 148 0.17 -7.28 7.26
N GLN A 149 0.33 -5.97 6.98
CA GLN A 149 -0.61 -5.21 6.17
C GLN A 149 -0.33 -5.48 4.68
N LYS A 150 -1.24 -6.24 4.07
CA LYS A 150 -1.20 -6.57 2.64
C LYS A 150 -1.45 -5.31 1.83
N ILE A 151 -0.60 -5.07 0.85
CA ILE A 151 -0.79 -3.98 -0.12
C ILE A 151 -1.76 -4.47 -1.18
N LEU A 152 -2.74 -3.63 -1.51
CA LEU A 152 -3.65 -3.88 -2.63
C LEU A 152 -3.03 -3.36 -3.92
N VAL A 153 -3.05 -4.18 -4.97
CA VAL A 153 -2.52 -3.81 -6.28
C VAL A 153 -3.64 -3.55 -7.27
N ILE A 154 -3.63 -2.37 -7.89
CA ILE A 154 -4.52 -2.02 -8.99
C ILE A 154 -3.74 -2.18 -10.29
N PHE A 155 -4.13 -3.15 -11.11
CA PHE A 155 -3.57 -3.36 -12.43
C PHE A 155 -4.34 -2.56 -13.48
N ILE A 156 -3.60 -1.74 -14.20
CA ILE A 156 -4.09 -1.07 -15.40
C ILE A 156 -3.54 -1.83 -16.61
N THR A 157 -4.45 -2.54 -17.28
CA THR A 157 -4.10 -3.45 -18.36
C THR A 157 -4.56 -2.88 -19.70
N SER A 158 -3.71 -2.93 -20.72
CA SER A 158 -3.98 -2.41 -22.06
C SER A 158 -3.09 -3.07 -23.11
N GLU A 159 -3.27 -2.73 -24.38
CA GLU A 159 -2.35 -3.15 -25.44
C GLU A 159 -0.93 -2.62 -25.24
N ASN A 160 -0.75 -1.50 -24.51
CA ASN A 160 0.59 -1.04 -24.13
C ASN A 160 1.24 -2.02 -23.15
N THR A 161 0.45 -2.68 -22.30
CA THR A 161 0.94 -3.64 -21.32
C THR A 161 1.53 -4.87 -22.01
N LYS A 162 1.05 -5.32 -23.19
CA LYS A 162 1.62 -6.47 -23.93
C LYS A 162 3.13 -6.36 -24.15
N ARG A 163 3.62 -5.15 -24.44
CA ARG A 163 5.05 -4.90 -24.72
C ARG A 163 5.94 -5.02 -23.49
N SER A 164 5.35 -4.89 -22.30
CA SER A 164 6.03 -4.99 -21.01
C SER A 164 5.47 -6.15 -20.17
N TRP A 165 4.61 -6.99 -20.75
CA TRP A 165 3.88 -8.04 -20.05
C TRP A 165 4.84 -9.05 -19.47
N GLY A 166 5.85 -9.49 -20.24
CA GLY A 166 6.90 -10.38 -19.76
C GLY A 166 7.67 -9.84 -18.55
N ALA A 167 7.94 -8.54 -18.46
CA ALA A 167 8.62 -7.94 -17.30
C ALA A 167 7.67 -7.76 -16.10
N ILE A 168 6.39 -7.49 -16.36
CA ILE A 168 5.33 -7.40 -15.35
C ILE A 168 4.98 -8.80 -14.79
N THR A 169 5.10 -9.86 -15.60
CA THR A 169 4.79 -11.24 -15.22
C THR A 169 6.00 -12.05 -14.76
N GLU A 170 7.22 -11.91 -15.29
CA GLU A 170 8.38 -12.68 -14.81
C GLU A 170 8.78 -12.32 -13.38
N VAL A 171 8.76 -11.03 -13.04
CA VAL A 171 9.07 -10.55 -11.67
C VAL A 171 7.81 -10.57 -10.79
N GLY A 172 6.61 -10.52 -11.40
CA GLY A 172 5.33 -10.42 -10.70
C GLY A 172 4.56 -11.73 -10.52
N ALA A 173 4.68 -12.77 -11.35
CA ALA A 173 3.77 -13.93 -11.34
C ALA A 173 3.80 -14.76 -10.06
N ALA A 174 4.94 -14.80 -9.36
CA ALA A 174 5.05 -15.46 -8.05
C ALA A 174 4.44 -14.63 -6.90
N TRP A 175 4.33 -13.31 -7.08
CA TRP A 175 3.91 -12.35 -6.04
C TRP A 175 2.48 -11.83 -6.24
N ILE A 176 2.08 -11.52 -7.48
CA ILE A 176 0.75 -11.04 -7.92
C ILE A 176 -0.36 -12.05 -7.59
N THR A 177 -0.04 -13.34 -7.65
CA THR A 177 -1.00 -14.43 -7.34
C THR A 177 -1.28 -14.57 -5.84
N GLN A 178 -0.50 -13.92 -4.97
CA GLN A 178 -0.63 -13.99 -3.51
C GLN A 178 -1.12 -12.67 -2.87
N VAL A 179 -1.24 -11.60 -3.64
CA VAL A 179 -1.71 -10.27 -3.19
C VAL A 179 -3.10 -9.96 -3.72
N ASP A 180 -3.91 -9.31 -2.89
CA ASP A 180 -5.23 -8.84 -3.29
C ASP A 180 -5.09 -7.78 -4.38
N HIS A 181 -5.75 -8.01 -5.51
CA HIS A 181 -5.62 -7.14 -6.66
C HIS A 181 -6.96 -6.87 -7.35
N LYS A 182 -7.04 -5.72 -8.03
CA LYS A 182 -8.16 -5.34 -8.89
C LYS A 182 -7.63 -5.02 -10.28
N ILE A 183 -8.41 -5.39 -11.30
CA ILE A 183 -8.06 -5.15 -12.71
C ILE A 183 -9.00 -4.07 -13.28
N PHE A 184 -8.39 -3.03 -13.83
CA PHE A 184 -9.02 -2.00 -14.66
C PHE A 184 -8.42 -2.10 -16.05
N ASN A 185 -9.24 -2.48 -17.02
CA ASN A 185 -8.78 -2.88 -18.34
C ASN A 185 -9.10 -1.81 -19.37
N ILE A 186 -8.25 -1.67 -20.39
CA ILE A 186 -8.48 -0.84 -21.57
C ILE A 186 -8.71 -1.77 -22.77
N HIS A 187 -9.91 -1.71 -23.34
CA HIS A 187 -10.27 -2.42 -24.58
C HIS A 187 -9.33 -2.02 -25.73
N PRO A 188 -8.91 -2.93 -26.62
CA PRO A 188 -9.33 -4.34 -26.78
C PRO A 188 -8.49 -5.37 -26.02
N PHE A 189 -7.64 -4.94 -25.08
CA PHE A 189 -6.80 -5.88 -24.34
C PHE A 189 -7.65 -6.83 -23.52
N ARG A 190 -7.18 -8.07 -23.38
CA ARG A 190 -7.78 -9.08 -22.51
C ARG A 190 -6.74 -9.45 -21.45
N PRO A 191 -7.03 -9.26 -20.15
CA PRO A 191 -6.18 -9.76 -19.08
C PRO A 191 -5.97 -11.28 -19.21
N GLU A 192 -4.72 -11.70 -19.05
CA GLU A 192 -4.30 -13.10 -19.09
C GLU A 192 -3.66 -13.52 -17.76
N HIS A 193 -3.44 -14.80 -17.58
CA HIS A 193 -2.65 -15.30 -16.44
C HIS A 193 -1.27 -14.61 -16.40
N PRO A 194 -0.77 -14.28 -15.21
CA PRO A 194 -1.15 -14.76 -13.87
C PRO A 194 -2.28 -13.97 -13.17
N LEU A 195 -2.87 -12.96 -13.81
CA LEU A 195 -3.99 -12.22 -13.22
C LEU A 195 -5.24 -13.11 -13.09
N ASP A 196 -6.09 -12.81 -12.13
CA ASP A 196 -7.41 -13.46 -12.03
C ASP A 196 -8.32 -12.98 -13.16
N ASN A 197 -8.27 -13.72 -14.27
CA ASN A 197 -9.11 -13.51 -15.44
C ASN A 197 -10.47 -14.22 -15.36
N ASN A 198 -10.84 -14.78 -14.20
CA ASN A 198 -12.18 -15.27 -13.93
C ASN A 198 -13.03 -14.23 -13.18
N ALA A 199 -12.40 -13.33 -12.43
CA ALA A 199 -13.07 -12.20 -11.80
C ALA A 199 -13.56 -11.18 -12.86
N VAL A 200 -14.72 -10.57 -12.60
CA VAL A 200 -15.23 -9.45 -13.41
C VAL A 200 -14.23 -8.30 -13.33
N TRP A 201 -13.70 -7.84 -14.47
CA TRP A 201 -12.89 -6.63 -14.56
C TRP A 201 -13.70 -5.47 -15.15
N GLN A 202 -13.29 -4.24 -14.84
CA GLN A 202 -13.87 -3.05 -15.44
C GLN A 202 -13.22 -2.81 -16.79
N THR A 203 -13.98 -2.35 -17.79
CA THR A 203 -13.44 -2.04 -19.11
C THR A 203 -13.64 -0.58 -19.49
N THR A 204 -12.54 0.10 -19.78
CA THR A 204 -12.52 1.43 -20.39
C THR A 204 -12.18 1.29 -21.87
N ASN A 205 -12.81 2.08 -22.71
CA ASN A 205 -12.52 2.12 -24.13
C ASN A 205 -11.52 3.24 -24.45
N ARG A 206 -10.81 3.07 -25.56
CA ARG A 206 -9.87 4.04 -26.09
C ARG A 206 -10.02 4.12 -27.61
N GLU A 207 -9.95 5.32 -28.16
CA GLU A 207 -10.13 5.55 -29.61
C GLU A 207 -9.22 4.67 -30.49
N GLU A 208 -7.93 4.60 -30.13
CA GLU A 208 -7.01 3.64 -30.71
C GLU A 208 -6.48 2.70 -29.61
N PRO A 209 -6.07 1.46 -29.95
CA PRO A 209 -5.68 0.48 -28.94
C PRO A 209 -4.56 0.94 -27.98
N THR A 210 -3.70 1.89 -28.42
CA THR A 210 -2.54 2.35 -27.65
C THR A 210 -2.53 3.84 -27.31
N ARG A 211 -3.45 4.64 -27.88
CA ARG A 211 -3.50 6.11 -27.70
C ARG A 211 -4.89 6.69 -28.01
N GLY A 212 -5.10 7.96 -27.72
CA GLY A 212 -6.36 8.67 -27.97
C GLY A 212 -7.21 8.80 -26.71
N GLU A 213 -8.40 9.39 -26.88
CA GLU A 213 -9.29 9.67 -25.76
C GLU A 213 -9.86 8.40 -25.13
N LEU A 214 -10.02 8.45 -23.81
CA LEU A 214 -10.68 7.41 -23.03
C LEU A 214 -12.16 7.70 -22.90
N TRP A 215 -12.97 6.65 -22.94
CA TRP A 215 -14.40 6.74 -22.65
C TRP A 215 -14.89 5.43 -22.03
N VAL A 216 -15.99 5.49 -21.30
CA VAL A 216 -16.60 4.32 -20.64
C VAL A 216 -18.06 4.19 -21.05
N THR A 217 -18.59 2.97 -21.00
CA THR A 217 -20.04 2.75 -21.10
C THR A 217 -20.71 3.10 -19.77
N PRO A 218 -22.03 3.34 -19.73
CA PRO A 218 -22.74 3.53 -18.46
C PRO A 218 -22.55 2.36 -17.49
N LEU A 219 -22.50 1.12 -18.01
CA LEU A 219 -22.25 -0.08 -17.21
C LEU A 219 -20.83 -0.07 -16.64
N ASP A 220 -19.82 0.18 -17.47
CA ASP A 220 -18.42 0.19 -17.04
C ASP A 220 -18.09 1.36 -16.12
N ALA A 221 -18.82 2.48 -16.23
CA ALA A 221 -18.74 3.59 -15.28
C ALA A 221 -19.21 3.15 -13.88
N ASP A 222 -20.31 2.39 -13.80
CA ASP A 222 -20.81 1.87 -12.54
C ASP A 222 -19.87 0.83 -11.91
N ILE A 223 -19.36 -0.10 -12.72
CA ILE A 223 -18.36 -1.09 -12.28
C ILE A 223 -17.07 -0.39 -11.81
N LEU A 224 -16.65 0.71 -12.46
CA LEU A 224 -15.49 1.49 -12.02
C LEU A 224 -15.72 2.06 -10.63
N CYS A 225 -16.86 2.72 -10.41
CA CYS A 225 -17.22 3.28 -9.11
C CYS A 225 -17.30 2.20 -8.03
N GLU A 226 -17.97 1.08 -8.31
CA GLU A 226 -18.07 -0.06 -7.40
C GLU A 226 -16.68 -0.60 -7.01
N LYS A 227 -15.78 -0.78 -7.97
CA LYS A 227 -14.44 -1.28 -7.69
C LYS A 227 -13.61 -0.32 -6.86
N ILE A 228 -13.69 0.99 -7.12
CA ILE A 228 -13.03 1.99 -6.27
C ILE A 228 -13.58 1.94 -4.85
N GLU A 229 -14.90 1.88 -4.69
CA GLU A 229 -15.56 1.75 -3.39
C GLU A 229 -15.11 0.49 -2.65
N ALA A 230 -14.97 -0.63 -3.37
CA ALA A 230 -14.48 -1.89 -2.80
C ALA A 230 -13.01 -1.77 -2.35
N VAL A 231 -12.13 -1.17 -3.15
CA VAL A 231 -10.72 -0.92 -2.78
C VAL A 231 -10.64 -0.08 -1.51
N CYS A 232 -11.37 1.03 -1.47
CA CYS A 232 -11.38 1.90 -0.29
C CYS A 232 -11.95 1.18 0.94
N GLY A 233 -13.02 0.39 0.77
CA GLY A 233 -13.61 -0.41 1.83
C GLY A 233 -12.70 -1.51 2.38
N GLU A 234 -11.98 -2.23 1.51
CA GLU A 234 -11.02 -3.28 1.91
C GLU A 234 -9.87 -2.74 2.75
N ILE A 235 -9.44 -1.49 2.48
CA ILE A 235 -8.32 -0.85 3.17
C ILE A 235 -8.79 -0.06 4.41
N GLY A 236 -10.09 0.18 4.55
CA GLY A 236 -10.67 0.93 5.67
C GLY A 236 -10.69 2.44 5.47
N TYR A 237 -10.61 2.92 4.23
CA TYR A 237 -10.86 4.33 3.90
C TYR A 237 -12.36 4.65 3.86
N GLY A 238 -12.66 5.95 3.76
CA GLY A 238 -14.02 6.40 3.48
C GLY A 238 -14.52 5.88 2.13
N LYS A 239 -15.82 6.06 1.89
CA LYS A 239 -16.40 5.93 0.56
C LYS A 239 -17.43 7.02 0.37
N ALA A 240 -17.35 7.72 -0.75
CA ALA A 240 -18.39 8.64 -1.16
C ALA A 240 -19.65 7.84 -1.54
N SER A 241 -20.78 8.53 -1.72
CA SER A 241 -21.97 7.86 -2.23
C SER A 241 -21.74 7.43 -3.68
N ARG A 242 -22.43 6.37 -4.13
CA ARG A 242 -22.37 5.92 -5.53
C ARG A 242 -22.71 7.05 -6.51
N ALA A 243 -23.66 7.92 -6.14
CA ALA A 243 -24.03 9.07 -6.95
C ALA A 243 -22.90 10.11 -7.05
N ASP A 244 -22.22 10.40 -5.95
CA ASP A 244 -21.07 11.33 -5.95
C ASP A 244 -19.89 10.76 -6.74
N ASN A 245 -19.64 9.46 -6.63
CA ASN A 245 -18.63 8.77 -7.42
C ASN A 245 -18.91 8.88 -8.92
N HIS A 246 -20.14 8.61 -9.33
CA HIS A 246 -20.55 8.78 -10.73
C HIS A 246 -20.39 10.22 -11.21
N ALA A 247 -20.87 11.18 -10.42
CA ALA A 247 -20.76 12.60 -10.76
C ALA A 247 -19.30 13.04 -10.91
N HIS A 248 -18.42 12.58 -10.03
CA HIS A 248 -16.99 12.88 -10.13
C HIS A 248 -16.34 12.19 -11.33
N LEU A 249 -16.62 10.90 -11.56
CA LEU A 249 -16.10 10.16 -12.69
C LEU A 249 -16.45 10.82 -14.03
N GLN A 250 -17.68 11.34 -14.17
CA GLN A 250 -18.12 12.06 -15.37
C GLN A 250 -17.35 13.35 -15.64
N THR A 251 -16.69 13.93 -14.63
CA THR A 251 -15.78 15.07 -14.84
C THR A 251 -14.40 14.66 -15.36
N LEU A 252 -14.04 13.37 -15.22
CA LEU A 252 -12.73 12.82 -15.55
C LEU A 252 -12.71 12.06 -16.87
N VAL A 253 -13.81 11.42 -17.24
CA VAL A 253 -13.93 10.60 -18.45
C VAL A 253 -15.31 10.72 -19.09
N SER A 254 -15.35 10.69 -20.42
CA SER A 254 -16.61 10.70 -21.15
C SER A 254 -17.37 9.39 -20.97
N VAL A 255 -18.65 9.47 -20.63
CA VAL A 255 -19.57 8.33 -20.63
C VAL A 255 -20.33 8.34 -21.96
N ARG A 256 -20.23 7.27 -22.74
CA ARG A 256 -20.84 7.14 -24.08
C ARG A 256 -21.63 5.84 -24.17
N GLU A 257 -22.74 5.85 -24.91
CA GLU A 257 -23.40 4.59 -25.28
C GLU A 257 -22.52 3.82 -26.27
N SER A 258 -22.48 2.49 -26.10
CA SER A 258 -21.70 1.56 -26.92
C SER A 258 -22.34 1.29 -28.28
#